data_AF-A0A3A3CUC1-F1
#
_entry.id   AF-A0A3A3CUC1-F1
#
_cell.length_a   1.000
_cell.length_b   1.000
_cell.length_c   1.000
_cell.angle_alpha   90.00
_cell.angle_beta   90.00
_cell.angle_gamma   90.00
#
_symmetry.space_group_name_H-M   'P 1'
#
loop_
_entity.id
_entity.type
_entity.pdbx_description
1 polymer ?
#
loop_
_entity_poly.entity_id
_entity_poly.type
_entity_poly.pdbx_seq_one_letter_code
_entity_poly.pdbx_strand_id
1 'polypeptide(L)'
;MILPCVHIENVTKFIEESGLDSSDKIELLEENLEKLNERIVSRVSFYKWVLGAAWAIYVVTFNLKIKLLPKAEDINFLKILTESVTSFWLSMFSAVVILILITGYKRASEMLIKSIEFACIQSKYRILKMPNRYEP
;
A
#
# COMPACT_ATOMS: atom_id res chain seq x y z
N MET A 1 -2.06 -16.54 16.58
CA MET A 1 -1.38 -15.25 16.82
C MET A 1 0.07 -15.52 17.26
N ILE A 2 0.88 -16.13 16.38
CA ILE A 2 2.27 -16.59 16.66
C ILE A 2 3.26 -16.07 15.59
N LEU A 3 2.77 -15.61 14.43
CA LEU A 3 3.60 -15.15 13.31
C LEU A 3 4.47 -13.89 13.53
N PRO A 4 4.11 -12.87 14.35
CA PRO A 4 4.91 -11.64 14.39
C PRO A 4 6.28 -11.85 15.04
N CYS A 5 6.40 -12.73 16.05
CA CYS A 5 7.65 -12.92 16.78
C CYS A 5 8.74 -13.59 15.93
N VAL A 6 8.39 -14.62 15.15
CA VAL A 6 9.34 -15.30 14.25
C VAL A 6 9.83 -14.36 13.15
N HIS A 7 8.92 -13.52 12.63
CA HIS A 7 9.29 -12.55 11.60
C HIS A 7 10.24 -11.49 12.15
N ILE A 8 9.98 -10.96 13.36
CA ILE A 8 10.85 -9.97 14.00
C ILE A 8 12.23 -10.58 14.25
N GLU A 9 12.31 -11.80 14.78
CA GLU A 9 13.60 -12.45 15.06
C GLU A 9 14.44 -12.68 13.79
N ASN A 10 13.81 -13.02 12.67
CA ASN A 10 14.49 -13.14 11.38
C ASN A 10 15.00 -11.79 10.86
N VAL A 11 14.21 -10.72 11.01
CA VAL A 11 14.66 -9.36 10.62
C VAL A 11 15.79 -8.88 11.54
N THR A 12 15.70 -9.16 12.84
CA THR A 12 16.77 -8.85 13.81
C THR A 12 18.08 -9.56 13.43
N LYS A 13 18.03 -10.85 13.10
CA LYS A 13 19.21 -11.59 12.61
C LYS A 13 19.79 -10.98 11.34
N PHE A 14 18.93 -10.59 10.39
CA PHE A 14 19.39 -9.95 9.15
C PHE A 14 20.07 -8.59 9.40
N ILE A 15 19.55 -7.79 10.34
CA ILE A 15 20.16 -6.53 10.77
C ILE A 15 21.54 -6.78 11.40
N GLU A 16 21.64 -7.77 12.29
CA GLU A 16 22.91 -8.18 12.92
C GLU A 16 23.93 -8.69 11.88
N GLU A 17 23.51 -9.53 10.93
CA GLU A 17 24.35 -10.03 9.82
C GLU A 17 24.80 -8.92 8.86
N SER A 18 24.07 -7.80 8.80
CA SER A 18 24.38 -6.65 7.93
C SER A 18 25.43 -5.70 8.54
N GLY A 19 25.98 -6.00 9.73
CA GLY A 19 27.03 -5.18 10.37
C GLY A 19 26.52 -3.87 10.96
N LEU A 20 25.23 -3.84 11.35
CA LEU A 20 24.59 -2.70 12.04
C LEU A 20 24.84 -2.78 13.55
N ASP A 21 26.12 -2.76 13.93
CA ASP A 21 26.57 -3.13 15.29
C ASP A 21 26.63 -1.95 16.27
N SER A 22 26.26 -0.76 15.82
CA SER A 22 26.33 0.48 16.59
C SER A 22 24.97 1.17 16.62
N SER A 23 24.61 1.79 17.74
CA SER A 23 23.36 2.54 17.90
C SER A 23 23.14 3.56 16.78
N ASP A 24 24.18 4.30 16.39
CA ASP A 24 24.13 5.34 15.35
C ASP A 24 23.72 4.77 13.98
N LYS A 25 24.22 3.59 13.61
CA LYS A 25 23.85 2.90 12.36
C LYS A 25 22.39 2.44 12.37
N ILE A 26 21.88 2.01 13.52
CA ILE A 26 20.47 1.61 13.67
C ILE A 26 19.57 2.84 13.61
N GLU A 27 19.99 3.96 14.20
CA GLU A 27 19.27 5.24 14.12
C GLU A 27 19.21 5.77 12.68
N LEU A 28 20.32 5.70 11.93
CA LEU A 28 20.32 6.01 10.48
C LEU A 28 19.37 5.10 9.68
N LEU A 29 19.22 3.84 10.07
CA LEU A 29 18.26 2.93 9.44
C LEU A 29 16.81 3.35 9.75
N GLU A 30 16.51 3.71 11.00
CA GLU A 30 15.20 4.20 11.42
C GLU A 30 14.81 5.49 10.67
N GLU A 31 15.71 6.46 10.55
CA GLU A 31 15.46 7.69 9.76
C GLU A 31 15.17 7.40 8.28
N ASN A 32 15.89 6.42 7.69
CA ASN A 32 15.65 6.03 6.30
C ASN A 32 14.31 5.29 6.14
N LEU A 33 13.91 4.49 7.14
CA LEU A 33 12.61 3.83 7.15
C LEU A 33 11.47 4.82 7.27
N GLU A 34 11.63 5.88 8.06
CA GLU A 34 10.63 6.95 8.17
C GLU A 34 10.41 7.64 6.81
N LYS A 35 11.49 8.05 6.13
CA LYS A 35 11.43 8.62 4.76
C LYS A 35 10.79 7.66 3.77
N LEU A 36 11.05 6.35 3.90
CA LEU A 36 10.45 5.32 3.06
C LEU A 36 8.94 5.18 3.34
N ASN A 37 8.54 5.23 4.61
CA ASN A 37 7.14 5.23 5.03
C ASN A 37 6.37 6.43 4.46
N GLU A 38 6.92 7.64 4.59
CA GLU A 38 6.34 8.85 4.00
C GLU A 38 6.14 8.72 2.49
N ARG A 39 7.12 8.16 1.78
CA ARG A 39 7.04 7.90 0.34
C ARG A 39 5.93 6.91 0.01
N ILE A 40 5.76 5.85 0.79
CA ILE A 40 4.67 4.87 0.62
C ILE A 40 3.31 5.53 0.83
N VAL A 41 3.15 6.31 1.89
CA VAL A 41 1.91 7.04 2.19
C VAL A 41 1.56 8.00 1.05
N SER A 42 2.55 8.74 0.55
CA SER A 42 2.41 9.64 -0.60
C SER A 42 1.94 8.89 -1.85
N ARG A 43 2.57 7.76 -2.19
CA ARG A 43 2.16 6.91 -3.33
C ARG A 43 0.75 6.37 -3.19
N VAL A 44 0.36 5.89 -2.01
CA VAL A 44 -1.00 5.40 -1.74
C VAL A 44 -2.02 6.53 -1.93
N SER A 45 -1.72 7.73 -1.43
CA SER A 45 -2.57 8.91 -1.64
C SER A 45 -2.72 9.24 -3.12
N PHE A 46 -1.59 9.28 -3.85
CA PHE A 46 -1.57 9.50 -5.29
C PHE A 46 -2.44 8.49 -6.05
N TYR A 47 -2.32 7.19 -5.76
CA TYR A 47 -3.14 6.17 -6.43
C TYR A 47 -4.63 6.32 -6.15
N LYS A 48 -5.03 6.72 -4.94
CA LYS A 48 -6.44 7.02 -4.62
C LYS A 48 -6.95 8.22 -5.42
N TRP A 49 -6.14 9.27 -5.55
CA TRP A 49 -6.49 10.44 -6.35
C TRP A 49 -6.62 10.11 -7.84
N VAL A 50 -5.69 9.34 -8.40
CA VAL A 50 -5.75 8.89 -9.80
C VAL A 50 -7.01 8.06 -10.04
N LEU A 51 -7.32 7.11 -9.15
CA LEU A 51 -8.54 6.31 -9.26
C LEU A 51 -9.80 7.18 -9.19
N GLY A 52 -9.85 8.12 -8.24
CA GLY A 52 -10.97 9.05 -8.11
C GLY A 52 -11.16 9.92 -9.35
N ALA A 53 -10.08 10.43 -9.92
CA ALA A 53 -10.11 11.20 -11.16
C ALA A 53 -10.58 10.36 -12.36
N ALA A 54 -10.04 9.14 -12.51
CA ALA A 54 -10.46 8.21 -13.57
C ALA A 54 -11.95 7.86 -13.45
N TRP A 55 -12.43 7.63 -12.23
CA TRP A 55 -13.84 7.38 -11.96
C TRP A 55 -14.73 8.59 -12.30
N ALA A 56 -14.31 9.80 -11.92
CA ALA A 56 -15.04 11.02 -12.26
C ALA A 56 -15.15 11.22 -13.77
N ILE A 57 -14.05 11.02 -14.51
CA ILE A 57 -14.03 11.07 -15.98
C ILE A 57 -14.98 10.02 -16.57
N TYR A 58 -14.95 8.79 -16.05
CA TYR A 58 -15.86 7.73 -16.47
C TYR A 58 -17.33 8.12 -16.27
N VAL A 59 -17.70 8.62 -15.08
CA VAL A 59 -19.07 9.04 -14.78
C VAL A 59 -19.52 10.18 -15.69
N VAL A 60 -18.67 11.17 -15.95
CA VAL A 60 -19.00 12.28 -16.87
C VAL A 60 -19.23 11.76 -18.29
N THR A 61 -18.32 10.93 -18.80
CA THR A 61 -18.46 10.37 -20.16
C THR A 61 -19.66 9.44 -20.29
N PHE A 62 -19.96 8.65 -19.25
CA PHE A 62 -21.15 7.80 -19.17
C PHE A 62 -22.44 8.64 -19.21
N ASN A 63 -22.51 9.72 -18.42
CA ASN A 63 -23.66 10.64 -18.44
C ASN A 63 -23.84 11.33 -19.79
N LEU A 64 -22.74 11.74 -20.44
CA LEU A 64 -22.81 12.33 -21.78
C LEU A 64 -23.34 11.33 -22.81
N LYS A 65 -22.89 10.06 -22.76
CA LYS A 65 -23.40 9.00 -23.64
C LYS A 65 -24.90 8.76 -23.45
N ILE A 66 -25.38 8.74 -22.20
CA ILE A 66 -26.82 8.59 -21.91
C ILE A 66 -27.62 9.77 -22.43
N LYS A 67 -27.13 11.01 -22.25
CA LYS A 67 -27.84 12.22 -22.70
C LYS A 67 -27.82 12.43 -24.21
N LEU A 68 -26.75 11.99 -24.88
CA LEU A 68 -26.55 12.17 -26.33
C LEU A 68 -27.08 11.01 -27.16
N LEU A 69 -27.54 9.90 -26.53
CA LEU A 69 -28.31 8.87 -27.21
C LEU A 69 -29.54 9.54 -27.83
N PRO A 70 -29.61 9.67 -29.17
CA PRO A 70 -30.72 10.35 -29.83
C PRO A 70 -32.02 9.62 -29.51
N LYS A 71 -33.15 10.33 -29.61
CA LYS A 71 -34.52 9.79 -29.69
C LYS A 71 -34.69 8.89 -30.93
N ALA A 72 -33.81 7.90 -31.12
CA ALA A 72 -33.81 6.95 -32.20
C ALA A 72 -34.89 5.91 -31.89
N GLU A 73 -35.90 5.87 -32.76
CA GLU A 73 -37.10 5.06 -32.68
C GLU A 73 -36.80 3.60 -32.27
N ASP A 74 -37.23 3.29 -31.04
CA ASP A 74 -37.74 2.05 -30.43
C ASP A 74 -37.15 0.64 -30.69
N ILE A 75 -36.18 0.41 -31.59
CA ILE A 75 -35.79 -0.98 -31.89
C ILE A 75 -34.55 -1.47 -31.10
N ASN A 76 -33.74 -0.58 -30.51
CA ASN A 76 -32.50 -1.00 -29.82
C ASN A 76 -32.29 -0.41 -28.41
N PHE A 77 -33.29 0.26 -27.84
CA PHE A 77 -33.15 0.91 -26.54
C PHE A 77 -32.80 -0.07 -25.41
N LEU A 78 -33.46 -1.23 -25.35
CA LEU A 78 -33.18 -2.27 -24.37
C LEU A 78 -31.74 -2.80 -24.47
N LYS A 79 -31.23 -2.99 -25.69
CA LYS A 79 -29.85 -3.46 -25.93
C LYS A 79 -28.81 -2.44 -25.50
N ILE A 80 -29.05 -1.16 -25.80
CA ILE A 80 -28.16 -0.07 -25.39
C ILE A 80 -28.16 0.10 -23.86
N LEU A 81 -29.32 -0.04 -23.23
CA LEU A 81 -29.44 -0.03 -21.78
C LEU A 81 -28.69 -1.19 -21.12
N THR A 82 -28.86 -2.43 -21.62
CA THR A 82 -28.16 -3.58 -21.05
C THR A 82 -26.65 -3.46 -21.21
N GLU A 83 -26.15 -3.06 -22.38
CA GLU A 83 -24.72 -2.80 -22.61
C GLU A 83 -24.17 -1.70 -21.68
N SER A 84 -24.93 -0.61 -21.49
CA SER A 84 -24.56 0.48 -20.59
C SER A 84 -24.48 0.02 -19.13
N VAL A 85 -25.48 -0.73 -18.67
CA VAL A 85 -25.53 -1.29 -17.31
C VAL A 85 -24.40 -2.29 -17.08
N THR A 86 -24.12 -3.17 -18.05
CA THR A 86 -22.99 -4.11 -17.96
C THR A 86 -21.65 -3.37 -17.91
N SER A 87 -21.46 -2.33 -18.73
CA SER A 87 -20.23 -1.53 -18.71
C SER A 87 -20.03 -0.81 -17.37
N PHE A 88 -21.12 -0.29 -16.77
CA PHE A 88 -21.11 0.35 -15.46
C PHE A 88 -20.74 -0.64 -14.36
N TRP A 89 -21.35 -1.83 -14.36
CA TRP A 89 -21.01 -2.87 -13.39
C TRP A 89 -19.56 -3.32 -13.49
N LEU A 90 -19.05 -3.53 -14.71
CA LEU A 90 -17.66 -3.91 -14.93
C LEU A 90 -16.69 -2.83 -14.44
N SER A 91 -16.98 -1.56 -14.76
CA SER A 91 -16.19 -0.42 -14.29
C SER A 91 -16.18 -0.33 -12.76
N MET A 92 -17.35 -0.45 -12.12
CA MET A 92 -17.50 -0.43 -10.66
C MET A 92 -16.68 -1.57 -10.01
N PHE A 93 -16.83 -2.79 -10.51
CA PHE A 93 -16.08 -3.94 -10.01
C PHE A 93 -14.57 -3.73 -10.15
N SER A 94 -14.10 -3.21 -11.29
CA SER A 94 -12.69 -2.91 -11.50
C SER A 94 -12.16 -1.87 -10.51
N ALA A 95 -12.95 -0.83 -10.20
CA ALA A 95 -12.57 0.18 -9.21
C ALA A 95 -12.45 -0.42 -7.80
N VAL A 96 -13.35 -1.32 -7.42
CA VAL A 96 -13.29 -2.05 -6.15
C VAL A 96 -12.03 -2.91 -6.07
N VAL A 97 -11.71 -3.66 -7.13
CA VAL A 97 -10.49 -4.48 -7.18
C VAL A 97 -9.24 -3.60 -7.00
N ILE A 98 -9.17 -2.46 -7.69
CA ILE A 98 -8.04 -1.52 -7.56
C ILE A 98 -7.97 -0.97 -6.13
N LEU A 99 -9.09 -0.62 -5.50
CA LEU A 99 -9.12 -0.16 -4.10
C LEU A 99 -8.59 -1.23 -3.13
N ILE A 100 -8.96 -2.48 -3.35
CA ILE A 100 -8.45 -3.62 -2.56
C ILE A 100 -6.94 -3.72 -2.72
N LEU A 101 -6.41 -3.63 -3.94
CA LEU A 101 -4.96 -3.68 -4.20
C LEU A 101 -4.22 -2.51 -3.53
N ILE A 102 -4.71 -1.28 -3.66
CA ILE A 102 -4.12 -0.10 -3.02
C ILE A 102 -4.11 -0.26 -1.49
N THR A 103 -5.22 -0.74 -0.92
CA THR A 103 -5.34 -0.95 0.54
C THR A 103 -4.45 -2.10 1.01
N GLY A 104 -4.36 -3.19 0.24
CA GLY A 104 -3.47 -4.31 0.50
C GLY A 104 -2.00 -3.90 0.47
N TYR A 105 -1.59 -3.11 -0.54
CA TYR A 105 -0.24 -2.56 -0.62
C TYR A 105 0.10 -1.68 0.59
N LYS A 106 -0.81 -0.77 0.98
CA LYS A 106 -0.65 0.06 2.18
C LYS A 106 -0.44 -0.82 3.42
N ARG A 107 -1.33 -1.78 3.66
CA ARG A 107 -1.30 -2.63 4.85
C ARG A 107 -0.06 -3.52 4.91
N ALA A 108 0.34 -4.10 3.79
CA ALA A 108 1.55 -4.93 3.71
C ALA A 108 2.80 -4.10 4.02
N SER A 109 2.87 -2.89 3.46
CA SER A 109 4.01 -1.98 3.69
C SER A 109 4.10 -1.52 5.15
N GLU A 110 2.97 -1.13 5.76
CA GLU A 110 2.93 -0.76 7.19
C GLU A 110 3.36 -1.92 8.10
N MET A 111 2.96 -3.15 7.77
CA MET A 111 3.35 -4.33 8.54
C MET A 111 4.86 -4.58 8.44
N LEU A 112 5.45 -4.45 7.25
CA LEU A 112 6.88 -4.61 7.04
C LEU A 112 7.69 -3.54 7.79
N ILE A 113 7.30 -2.27 7.67
CA ILE A 113 8.00 -1.16 8.36
C ILE A 113 8.00 -1.39 9.87
N LYS A 114 6.84 -1.69 10.46
CA LYS A 114 6.73 -1.98 11.90
C LYS A 114 7.58 -3.17 12.33
N SER A 115 7.64 -4.23 11.51
CA SER A 115 8.50 -5.38 11.81
C SER A 115 9.97 -4.99 11.86
N ILE A 116 10.43 -4.08 10.99
CA ILE A 116 11.81 -3.58 11.00
C ILE A 116 12.05 -2.63 12.18
N GLU A 117 11.11 -1.73 12.49
CA GLU A 117 11.19 -0.85 13.68
C GLU A 117 11.33 -1.67 14.97
N PHE A 118 10.52 -2.73 15.14
CA PHE A 118 10.65 -3.61 16.30
C PHE A 118 11.99 -4.36 16.33
N ALA A 119 12.52 -4.77 15.18
CA ALA A 119 13.83 -5.40 15.09
C ALA A 119 14.97 -4.42 15.44
N CYS A 120 14.86 -3.14 15.07
CA CYS A 120 15.80 -2.09 15.44
C CYS A 120 15.81 -1.86 16.97
N ILE A 121 14.62 -1.75 17.58
CA ILE A 121 14.48 -1.63 19.04
C ILE A 121 15.09 -2.85 19.75
N GLN A 122 14.83 -4.06 19.25
CA GLN A 122 15.40 -5.28 19.82
C GLN A 122 16.93 -5.33 19.72
N SER A 123 17.48 -4.89 18.58
CA SER A 123 18.93 -4.82 18.34
C SER A 123 19.60 -3.81 19.26
N LYS A 124 19.05 -2.59 19.39
CA LYS A 124 19.52 -1.57 20.35
C LYS A 124 19.51 -2.09 21.78
N TYR A 125 18.45 -2.78 22.18
CA TYR A 125 18.35 -3.38 23.52
C TYR A 125 19.43 -4.45 23.76
N ARG A 126 19.75 -5.29 22.76
CA ARG A 126 20.83 -6.29 22.86
C ARG A 126 22.21 -5.65 23.02
N ILE A 127 22.49 -4.60 22.25
CA ILE A 127 23.76 -3.84 22.35
C ILE A 127 23.90 -3.24 23.76
N LEU A 128 22.85 -2.59 24.27
CA LEU A 128 22.87 -1.98 25.61
C LEU A 128 23.02 -3.00 26.76
N LYS A 129 22.53 -4.24 26.59
CA LYS A 129 22.60 -5.29 27.62
C LYS A 129 23.90 -6.09 27.60
N MET A 130 24.75 -5.93 26.57
CA MET A 130 26.07 -6.57 26.48
C MET A 130 27.22 -5.54 26.38
N PRO A 131 27.44 -4.68 27.39
CA PRO A 131 28.49 -3.65 27.31
C PRO A 131 29.93 -4.19 27.49
N ASN A 132 30.15 -5.49 27.76
CA ASN A 132 31.47 -5.97 28.21
C ASN A 132 31.91 -7.32 27.62
N ARG A 133 32.06 -7.42 26.29
CA ARG A 133 32.70 -8.60 25.66
C ARG A 133 33.77 -8.28 24.61
N TYR A 134 34.24 -7.04 24.56
CA TYR A 134 35.35 -6.61 23.70
C TYR A 134 36.24 -5.60 24.44
N GLU A 135 36.90 -6.05 25.51
CA GLU A 135 38.23 -5.53 25.84
C GLU A 135 39.22 -6.66 25.49
N PRO A 136 40.15 -6.47 24.53
CA PRO A 136 41.30 -7.36 24.36
C PRO A 136 42.30 -7.23 25.52
#